data_AF-A0A191WF52-F1
#
_entry.id   AF-A0A191WF52-F1
#
_cell.length_a   1.000
_cell.length_b   1.000
_cell.length_c   1.000
_cell.angle_alpha   90.00
_cell.angle_beta   90.00
_cell.angle_gamma   90.00
#
_symmetry.space_group_name_H-M   'P 1'
#
loop_
_entity.id
_entity.type
_entity.pdbx_description
1 polymer ?
#
loop_
_entity_poly.entity_id
_entity_poly.type
_entity_poly.pdbx_seq_one_letter_code
_entity_poly.pdbx_strand_id
1 'polypeptide(L)'
;MVAFDTGPDDLDDERLAASQRVDSKGDYRFVTKSVGIDPFAARQVRDAVATRITGHRLVVAGRACGPAYWDPSNAPVQRDTSVTPPLYFIEDDWVVPSDRA
;
A
#
# COMPACT_ATOMS: atom_id res chain seq x y z
N MET A 1 0.41 -18.65 2.87
CA MET A 1 0.50 -17.20 2.63
C MET A 1 0.17 -16.53 3.94
N VAL A 2 1.19 -16.04 4.64
CA VAL A 2 1.06 -15.35 5.92
C VAL A 2 0.84 -13.89 5.58
N ALA A 3 -0.29 -13.32 6.01
CA ALA A 3 -0.53 -11.88 5.93
C ALA A 3 0.45 -11.20 6.88
N PHE A 4 1.34 -10.36 6.34
CA PHE A 4 2.17 -9.51 7.18
C PHE A 4 1.33 -8.32 7.62
N ASP A 5 1.24 -8.20 8.93
CA ASP A 5 0.63 -7.11 9.68
C ASP A 5 1.34 -5.81 9.32
N THR A 6 0.79 -5.05 8.36
CA THR A 6 1.19 -3.66 8.13
C THR A 6 0.43 -2.77 9.11
N GLY A 7 0.73 -2.97 10.40
CA GLY A 7 0.49 -1.97 11.44
C GLY A 7 1.50 -0.83 11.33
N PRO A 8 1.24 0.33 11.96
CA PRO A 8 2.19 1.45 11.97
C PRO A 8 3.51 1.03 12.63
N ASP A 9 4.63 1.29 11.94
CA ASP A 9 6.00 0.90 12.34
C ASP A 9 6.53 1.64 13.59
N ASP A 10 5.86 2.70 14.04
CA ASP A 10 6.17 3.38 15.29
C ASP A 10 5.20 2.89 16.38
N LEU A 11 5.70 2.02 17.27
CA LEU A 11 5.03 1.60 18.49
C LEU A 11 4.93 2.78 19.48
N ASP A 12 3.94 3.64 19.27
CA ASP A 12 3.55 4.67 20.24
C ASP A 12 2.69 4.02 21.35
N ASP A 13 3.28 3.94 22.56
CA ASP A 13 2.64 3.79 23.88
C ASP A 13 1.88 2.49 24.27
N GLU A 14 2.10 1.32 23.66
CA GLU A 14 1.45 0.02 24.05
C GLU A 14 -0.09 0.09 24.19
N ARG A 15 -0.70 1.05 23.49
CA ARG A 15 -2.07 1.49 23.71
C ARG A 15 -3.01 0.96 22.64
N LEU A 16 -2.91 -0.34 22.34
CA LEU A 16 -3.75 -1.03 21.35
C LEU A 16 -5.26 -0.88 21.59
N ALA A 17 -5.68 -0.57 22.82
CA ALA A 17 -7.07 -0.34 23.21
C ALA A 17 -7.38 1.09 23.67
N ALA A 18 -6.43 2.02 23.63
CA ALA A 18 -6.69 3.39 24.05
C ALA A 18 -7.56 4.10 23.02
N SER A 19 -8.56 4.84 23.52
CA SER A 19 -9.28 5.79 22.68
C SER A 19 -8.27 6.76 22.08
N GLN A 20 -8.17 6.76 20.74
CA GLN A 20 -7.30 7.66 20.01
C GLN A 20 -7.60 9.11 20.41
N ARG A 21 -6.56 9.92 20.59
CA ARG A 21 -6.72 11.35 20.91
C ARG A 21 -7.37 12.09 19.73
N VAL A 22 -7.98 13.25 20.00
CA VAL A 22 -8.72 14.05 18.99
C VAL A 22 -7.77 14.59 17.90
N ASP A 23 -6.50 14.78 18.23
CA ASP A 23 -5.42 15.21 17.35
C ASP A 23 -4.61 14.04 16.75
N SER A 24 -5.10 12.80 16.90
CA SER A 24 -4.41 11.63 16.36
C SER A 24 -4.33 11.70 14.84
N LYS A 25 -3.10 11.87 14.35
CA LYS A 25 -2.71 11.67 12.95
C LYS A 25 -2.28 10.22 12.75
N GLY A 26 -2.44 9.69 11.55
CA GLY A 26 -1.86 8.40 11.20
C GLY A 26 -1.91 8.15 9.71
N ASP A 27 -0.99 7.33 9.24
CA ASP A 27 -0.89 6.99 7.82
C ASP A 27 -1.38 5.57 7.59
N TYR A 28 -2.22 5.38 6.57
CA TYR A 28 -2.53 4.04 6.07
C TYR A 28 -1.50 3.68 5.02
N ARG A 29 -0.84 2.52 5.21
CA ARG A 29 0.06 1.94 4.22
C ARG A 29 -0.59 0.71 3.61
N PHE A 30 -0.51 0.57 2.29
CA PHE A 30 -0.92 -0.66 1.62
C PHE A 30 -0.02 -0.97 0.43
N VAL A 31 0.15 -2.26 0.17
CA VAL A 31 1.01 -2.76 -0.91
C VAL A 31 0.15 -3.22 -2.07
N THR A 32 0.50 -2.79 -3.29
CA THR A 32 -0.08 -3.36 -4.51
C THR A 32 0.91 -4.27 -5.19
N LYS A 33 0.47 -5.49 -5.53
CA LYS A 33 1.27 -6.45 -6.31
C LYS A 33 0.77 -6.48 -7.75
N SER A 34 1.51 -5.87 -8.66
CA SER A 34 1.20 -5.84 -10.09
C SER A 34 1.83 -7.03 -10.78
N VAL A 35 1.03 -7.91 -11.38
CA VAL A 35 1.48 -9.20 -11.94
C VAL A 35 1.28 -9.23 -13.46
N GLY A 36 2.26 -9.78 -14.19
CA GLY A 36 2.21 -9.96 -15.63
C GLY A 36 2.89 -11.25 -16.10
N ILE A 37 2.62 -11.64 -17.34
CA ILE A 37 3.21 -12.82 -17.99
C ILE A 37 4.67 -12.60 -18.42
N ASP A 38 5.08 -11.33 -18.51
CA ASP A 38 6.44 -10.89 -18.80
C ASP A 38 6.74 -9.60 -18.01
N PRO A 39 8.01 -9.16 -17.93
CA PRO A 39 8.38 -7.97 -17.16
C PRO A 39 7.73 -6.66 -17.64
N PHE A 40 7.39 -6.56 -18.93
CA PHE A 40 6.77 -5.38 -19.51
C PHE A 40 5.28 -5.32 -19.17
N ALA A 41 4.58 -6.44 -19.27
CA ALA A 41 3.19 -6.56 -18.84
C ALA A 41 3.02 -6.19 -17.35
N ALA A 42 3.93 -6.65 -16.47
CA ALA A 42 3.89 -6.29 -15.05
C ALA A 42 4.03 -4.77 -14.82
N ARG A 43 4.90 -4.09 -15.60
CA ARG A 43 5.05 -2.63 -15.57
C ARG A 43 3.81 -1.90 -16.10
N GLN A 44 3.17 -2.39 -17.15
CA GLN A 44 1.93 -1.80 -17.66
C GLN A 44 0.81 -1.87 -16.63
N VAL A 45 0.66 -3.01 -15.95
CA VAL A 45 -0.32 -3.15 -14.86
C VAL A 45 0.01 -2.17 -13.74
N ARG A 46 1.29 -2.06 -13.36
CA ARG A 46 1.76 -1.08 -12.38
C ARG A 46 1.36 0.35 -12.72
N ASP A 47 1.63 0.78 -13.95
CA ASP A 47 1.35 2.14 -14.40
C ASP A 47 -0.17 2.42 -14.43
N ALA A 48 -0.96 1.43 -14.83
CA ALA A 48 -2.43 1.52 -14.80
C ALA A 48 -2.97 1.62 -13.36
N VAL A 49 -2.41 0.84 -12.43
CA VAL A 49 -2.74 0.90 -11.00
C VAL A 49 -2.34 2.26 -10.43
N ALA A 50 -1.11 2.72 -10.69
CA ALA A 50 -0.59 3.98 -10.20
C ALA A 50 -1.44 5.18 -10.65
N THR A 51 -1.89 5.17 -11.91
CA THR A 51 -2.79 6.19 -12.46
C THR A 51 -4.13 6.25 -11.75
N ARG A 52 -4.63 5.12 -11.25
CA ARG A 52 -5.93 5.05 -10.55
C ARG A 52 -5.84 5.38 -9.07
N ILE A 53 -4.72 5.04 -8.44
CA ILE A 53 -4.55 5.19 -6.98
C ILE A 53 -4.04 6.59 -6.65
N THR A 54 -3.10 7.13 -7.42
CA THR A 54 -2.53 8.46 -7.15
C THR A 54 -3.63 9.51 -7.10
N GLY A 55 -3.68 10.25 -5.98
CA GLY A 55 -4.70 11.28 -5.77
C GLY A 55 -6.07 10.76 -5.32
N HIS A 56 -6.29 9.44 -5.32
CA HIS A 56 -7.53 8.85 -4.82
C HIS A 56 -7.60 8.99 -3.30
N ARG A 57 -8.80 9.30 -2.77
CA ARG A 57 -9.03 9.44 -1.33
C ARG A 57 -9.78 8.23 -0.82
N LEU A 58 -9.18 7.52 0.13
CA LEU A 58 -9.86 6.42 0.80
C LEU A 58 -11.00 6.96 1.68
N VAL A 59 -12.09 6.22 1.75
CA VAL A 59 -13.19 6.50 2.66
C VAL A 59 -13.08 5.53 3.82
N VAL A 60 -12.61 6.03 4.96
CA VAL A 60 -12.50 5.26 6.20
C VAL A 60 -13.45 5.87 7.22
N ALA A 61 -14.32 5.04 7.82
CA ALA A 61 -15.31 5.51 8.78
C ALA A 61 -14.62 6.20 9.98
N GLY A 62 -15.02 7.45 10.25
CA GLY A 62 -14.46 8.24 11.37
C GLY A 62 -13.09 8.88 11.09
N ARG A 63 -12.61 8.89 9.84
CA ARG A 63 -11.31 9.46 9.47
C ARG A 63 -11.43 10.37 8.24
N ALA A 64 -10.71 11.48 8.27
CA ALA A 64 -10.50 12.35 7.11
C ALA A 64 -9.20 11.93 6.41
N CYS A 65 -9.33 11.19 5.31
CA CYS A 65 -8.16 10.76 4.54
C CYS A 65 -7.78 11.81 3.49
N GLY A 66 -6.47 12.08 3.40
CA GLY A 66 -5.85 12.80 2.31
C GLY A 66 -5.73 11.94 1.05
N PRO A 67 -5.21 12.53 -0.04
CA PRO A 67 -4.95 11.79 -1.27
C PRO A 67 -3.85 10.74 -1.07
N ALA A 68 -4.05 9.55 -1.64
CA ALA A 68 -3.01 8.54 -1.71
C ALA A 68 -1.85 9.01 -2.58
N TYR A 69 -0.63 8.74 -2.14
CA TYR A 69 0.59 8.98 -2.91
C TYR A 69 1.44 7.71 -2.94
N TRP A 70 2.20 7.60 -4.03
CA TRP A 70 3.16 6.52 -4.21
C TRP A 70 4.38 6.81 -3.34
N ASP A 71 4.74 5.87 -2.48
CA ASP A 71 6.06 5.85 -1.85
C ASP A 71 6.97 4.98 -2.73
N PRO A 72 7.86 5.59 -3.53
CA PRO A 72 8.61 4.87 -4.54
C PRO A 72 9.63 3.94 -3.88
N SER A 73 9.26 2.69 -3.67
CA SER A 73 10.24 1.63 -3.53
C SER A 73 10.89 1.42 -4.91
N ASN A 74 12.21 1.54 -5.03
CA ASN A 74 12.92 1.23 -6.27
C ASN A 74 12.97 -0.29 -6.53
N ALA A 75 11.90 -1.02 -6.19
CA ALA A 75 11.85 -2.47 -6.27
C ALA A 75 11.96 -2.92 -7.73
N PRO A 76 12.92 -3.79 -8.07
CA PRO A 76 13.01 -4.36 -9.39
C PRO A 76 11.83 -5.30 -9.65
N VAL A 77 11.50 -5.52 -10.93
CA VAL A 77 10.56 -6.58 -11.33
C VAL A 77 11.12 -7.93 -10.86
N GLN A 78 10.34 -8.65 -10.07
CA GLN A 78 10.69 -9.97 -9.57
C GLN A 78 10.04 -11.06 -10.43
N ARG A 79 10.70 -12.20 -10.52
CA ARG A 79 10.19 -13.37 -11.24
C ARG A 79 9.69 -14.40 -10.23
N ASP A 80 8.45 -14.85 -10.39
CA ASP A 80 7.86 -15.93 -9.63
C ASP A 80 8.00 -17.25 -10.40
N THR A 81 8.85 -18.14 -9.90
CA THR A 81 9.08 -19.48 -10.46
C THR A 81 8.26 -20.57 -9.77
N SER A 82 7.43 -20.22 -8.77
CA SER A 82 6.54 -21.16 -8.09
C SER A 82 5.30 -21.52 -8.92
N VAL A 83 5.04 -20.74 -9.97
CA VAL A 83 3.94 -20.91 -10.93
C VAL A 83 4.47 -21.25 -12.33
N THR A 84 3.69 -22.02 -13.11
CA THR A 84 4.03 -22.41 -14.49
C THR A 84 2.91 -22.02 -15.46
N PRO A 85 3.21 -21.27 -16.54
CA PRO A 85 4.49 -20.63 -16.83
C PRO A 85 4.89 -19.59 -15.77
N PRO A 86 6.19 -19.28 -15.59
CA PRO A 86 6.64 -18.29 -14.63
C PRO A 86 5.99 -16.92 -14.86
N LEU A 87 5.61 -16.25 -13.78
CA LEU A 87 5.05 -14.90 -13.82
C LEU A 87 6.07 -13.87 -13.33
N TYR A 88 5.76 -12.60 -13.54
CA TYR A 88 6.57 -11.46 -13.11
C TYR A 88 5.72 -10.51 -12.29
N PHE A 89 6.30 -9.90 -11.26
CA PHE A 89 5.58 -8.97 -10.41
C PHE A 89 6.41 -7.78 -9.95
N ILE A 90 5.71 -6.71 -9.57
CA ILE A 90 6.25 -5.50 -8.92
C ILE A 90 5.38 -5.24 -7.70
N GLU A 91 6.01 -4.91 -6.57
CA GLU A 91 5.33 -4.49 -5.36
C GLU A 91 5.61 -3.02 -5.12
N ASP A 92 4.54 -2.23 -4.95
CA ASP A 92 4.62 -0.79 -4.68
C ASP A 92 3.89 -0.47 -3.38
N ASP A 93 4.52 0.39 -2.59
CA ASP A 93 3.97 0.92 -1.35
C ASP A 93 3.18 2.20 -1.61
N TRP A 94 1.99 2.26 -1.04
CA TRP A 94 1.11 3.41 -1.12
C TRP A 94 0.80 3.93 0.26
N VAL A 95 0.84 5.25 0.39
CA VAL A 95 0.58 5.93 1.67
C VAL A 95 -0.63 6.83 1.53
N VAL A 96 -1.52 6.78 2.52
CA VAL A 96 -2.68 7.66 2.64
C VAL A 96 -2.61 8.34 3.99
N PRO A 97 -2.31 9.65 4.02
CA PRO A 97 -2.31 10.39 5.27
C PRO A 97 -3.74 10.49 5.78
N SER A 98 -3.94 10.32 7.08
CA SER A 98 -5.25 10.46 7.71
C SER A 98 -5.19 11.29 8.98
N ASP A 99 -6.14 12.21 9.09
CA ASP A 99 -6.46 12.91 10.31
C ASP A 99 -7.78 12.34 10.87
N ARG A 100 -8.00 12.43 12.19
CA ARG A 100 -9.32 12.14 12.75
C ARG A 100 -10.33 13.20 12.29
N ALA A 101 -11.49 12.75 11.78
CA ALA A 101 -12.58 13.62 11.35
C ALA A 101 -13.43 14.14 12.53
#